data_AF-A0AAD7ACM6-F1
#
_entry.id   AF-A0AAD7ACM6-F1
#
_cell.length_a   1.000
_cell.length_b   1.000
_cell.length_c   1.000
_cell.angle_alpha   90.00
_cell.angle_beta   90.00
_cell.angle_gamma   90.00
#
_symmetry.space_group_name_H-M   'P 1'
#
loop_
_entity.id
_entity.type
_entity.pdbx_description
1 polymer ?
#
loop_
_entity_poly.entity_id
_entity_poly.type
_entity_poly.pdbx_seq_one_letter_code
_entity_poly.pdbx_strand_id
1 'polypeptide(L)'
;MARIRSLLLAVFVASAAIAAPVEQRQIGSLTCNIDRFKIVAGLVSTGKAVGAIDTTDPDTATAVAAAQAGLKAAGDSIKNIALALVTGQPAPADARTGVSQGLNDTRSALDGITNTAVADSVAAAQTKLQAAIDDGNAVISDCK
;
A
#
# COMPACT_ATOMS: atom_id res chain seq x y z
N MET A 1 -59.14 -16.75 56.79
CA MET A 1 -59.63 -17.03 55.43
C MET A 1 -58.65 -16.41 54.44
N ALA A 2 -57.96 -17.25 53.67
CA ALA A 2 -56.96 -16.85 52.68
C ALA A 2 -57.62 -16.42 51.37
N ARG A 3 -57.11 -15.38 50.70
CA ARG A 3 -57.09 -15.28 49.22
C ARG A 3 -55.85 -14.50 48.77
N ILE A 4 -54.86 -15.26 48.34
CA ILE A 4 -53.70 -14.85 47.54
C ILE A 4 -54.24 -14.41 46.17
N ARG A 5 -53.87 -13.21 45.71
CA ARG A 5 -54.02 -12.79 44.31
C ARG A 5 -52.65 -12.43 43.77
N SER A 6 -52.02 -13.42 43.15
CA SER A 6 -50.91 -13.23 42.23
C SER A 6 -51.37 -12.37 41.06
N LEU A 7 -50.72 -11.24 40.82
CA LEU A 7 -50.67 -10.62 39.50
C LEU A 7 -49.20 -10.51 39.10
N LEU A 8 -48.84 -11.34 38.13
CA LEU A 8 -47.57 -11.29 37.41
C LEU A 8 -47.44 -9.92 36.73
N LEU A 9 -46.40 -9.16 37.06
CA LEU A 9 -45.99 -8.00 36.29
C LEU A 9 -44.71 -8.36 35.54
N ALA A 10 -44.79 -8.31 34.22
CA ALA A 10 -43.77 -8.75 33.29
C ALA A 10 -42.49 -7.91 33.37
N VAL A 11 -41.34 -8.59 33.47
CA VAL A 11 -40.01 -7.99 33.31
C VAL A 11 -39.79 -7.72 31.82
N PHE A 12 -39.88 -6.46 31.42
CA PHE A 12 -39.39 -6.00 30.11
C PHE A 12 -37.86 -5.91 30.19
N VAL A 13 -37.17 -6.96 29.73
CA VAL A 13 -35.74 -6.88 29.43
C VAL A 13 -35.59 -6.10 28.13
N ALA A 14 -35.44 -4.78 28.25
CA ALA A 14 -35.00 -3.95 27.15
C ALA A 14 -33.52 -4.26 26.87
N SER A 15 -33.27 -5.23 26.00
CA SER A 15 -31.95 -5.46 25.42
C SER A 15 -31.62 -4.23 24.57
N ALA A 16 -30.92 -3.25 25.17
CA ALA A 16 -30.22 -2.23 24.43
C ALA A 16 -29.19 -2.96 23.57
N ALA A 17 -29.54 -3.22 22.31
CA ALA A 17 -28.55 -3.51 21.29
C ALA A 17 -27.63 -2.29 21.26
N ILE A 18 -26.51 -2.36 21.97
CA ILE A 18 -25.40 -1.46 21.76
C ILE A 18 -25.04 -1.68 20.31
N ALA A 19 -25.48 -0.78 19.44
CA ALA A 19 -24.94 -0.67 18.11
C ALA A 19 -23.46 -0.42 18.32
N ALA A 20 -22.65 -1.49 18.26
CA ALA A 20 -21.22 -1.36 18.22
C ALA A 20 -20.93 -0.33 17.11
N PRO A 21 -20.12 0.71 17.38
CA PRO A 21 -19.79 1.67 16.35
C PRO A 21 -19.31 0.84 15.16
N VAL A 22 -19.95 1.03 14.02
CA VAL A 22 -19.45 0.52 12.76
C VAL A 22 -18.14 1.27 12.57
N GLU A 23 -17.04 0.73 13.11
CA GLU A 23 -15.72 1.16 12.69
C GLU A 23 -15.76 1.06 11.18
N GLN A 24 -15.63 2.22 10.53
CA GLN A 24 -15.49 2.26 9.09
C GLN A 24 -14.38 1.29 8.78
N ARG A 25 -14.73 0.14 8.17
CA ARG A 25 -13.73 -0.76 7.61
C ARG A 25 -12.79 0.16 6.83
N GLN A 26 -11.49 0.17 7.13
CA GLN A 26 -10.49 1.07 6.52
C GLN A 26 -10.31 0.90 5.00
N ILE A 27 -11.31 0.33 4.32
CA ILE A 27 -11.68 0.63 2.95
C ILE A 27 -12.06 2.11 2.93
N GLY A 28 -11.04 2.97 2.79
CA GLY A 28 -11.18 4.42 2.89
C GLY A 28 -12.13 4.99 1.84
N SER A 29 -12.16 6.32 1.75
CA SER A 29 -12.90 7.03 0.70
C SER A 29 -12.62 6.46 -0.70
N LEU A 30 -13.53 6.68 -1.66
CA LEU A 30 -13.29 6.28 -3.05
C LEU A 30 -11.93 6.82 -3.55
N THR A 31 -11.57 8.04 -3.18
CA THR A 31 -10.27 8.67 -3.46
C THR A 31 -9.11 7.86 -2.89
N CYS A 32 -9.18 7.47 -1.62
CA CYS A 32 -8.16 6.62 -0.98
C CYS A 32 -7.96 5.30 -1.73
N ASN A 33 -9.05 4.64 -2.15
CA ASN A 33 -8.93 3.37 -2.88
C ASN A 33 -8.37 3.57 -4.30
N ILE A 34 -8.68 4.71 -4.94
CA ILE A 34 -8.09 5.10 -6.22
C ILE A 34 -6.57 5.30 -6.06
N ASP A 35 -6.12 6.03 -5.05
CA ASP A 35 -4.68 6.29 -4.87
C ASP A 35 -3.91 5.01 -4.48
N ARG A 36 -4.53 4.14 -3.68
CA ARG A 36 -4.00 2.78 -3.41
C ARG A 36 -3.85 1.95 -4.70
N PHE A 37 -4.76 2.12 -5.66
CA PHE A 37 -4.64 1.46 -6.96
C PHE A 37 -3.55 2.11 -7.82
N LYS A 38 -3.46 3.44 -7.84
CA LYS A 38 -2.44 4.17 -8.61
C LYS A 38 -1.03 3.78 -8.22
N ILE A 39 -0.70 3.67 -6.92
CA ILE A 39 0.63 3.23 -6.52
C ILE A 39 0.97 1.83 -7.05
N VAL A 40 0.03 0.87 -7.02
CA VAL A 40 0.24 -0.47 -7.57
C VAL A 40 0.47 -0.40 -9.09
N ALA A 41 -0.33 0.38 -9.81
CA ALA A 41 -0.14 0.61 -11.24
C ALA A 41 1.20 1.30 -11.55
N GLY A 42 1.61 2.25 -10.71
CA GLY A 42 2.88 2.97 -10.76
C GLY A 42 4.07 2.05 -10.56
N LEU A 43 4.04 1.14 -9.58
CA LEU A 43 5.07 0.11 -9.37
C LEU A 43 5.19 -0.80 -10.60
N VAL A 44 4.08 -1.25 -11.17
CA VAL A 44 4.09 -2.08 -12.39
C VAL A 44 4.67 -1.30 -13.58
N SER A 45 4.26 -0.05 -13.77
CA SER A 45 4.80 0.80 -14.83
C SER A 45 6.29 1.06 -14.64
N THR A 46 6.74 1.25 -13.40
CA THR A 46 8.15 1.43 -13.08
C THR A 46 8.93 0.16 -13.37
N GLY A 47 8.45 -1.00 -12.93
CA GLY A 47 9.09 -2.28 -13.21
C GLY A 47 9.22 -2.59 -14.70
N LYS A 48 8.21 -2.23 -15.51
CA LYS A 48 8.30 -2.33 -16.97
C LYS A 48 9.36 -1.40 -17.56
N ALA A 49 9.44 -0.16 -17.08
CA ALA A 49 10.46 0.79 -17.54
C ALA A 49 11.88 0.34 -17.16
N VAL A 50 12.07 -0.13 -15.91
CA VAL A 50 13.32 -0.71 -15.44
C VAL A 50 13.72 -1.94 -16.28
N GLY A 51 12.77 -2.82 -16.57
CA GLY A 51 13.02 -4.00 -17.41
C GLY A 51 13.27 -3.72 -18.90
N ALA A 52 13.08 -2.48 -19.35
CA ALA A 52 13.37 -2.06 -20.72
C ALA A 52 14.76 -1.40 -20.87
N ILE A 53 15.50 -1.23 -19.76
CA ILE A 53 16.89 -0.74 -19.80
C ILE A 53 17.77 -1.85 -20.40
N ASP A 54 18.62 -1.50 -21.36
CA ASP A 54 19.56 -2.45 -21.95
C ASP A 54 20.60 -2.89 -20.90
N THR A 55 20.76 -4.20 -20.73
CA THR A 55 21.65 -4.81 -19.73
C THR A 55 22.86 -5.49 -20.36
N THR A 56 23.29 -5.07 -21.54
CA THR A 56 24.50 -5.59 -22.19
C THR A 56 25.74 -5.25 -21.38
N ASP A 57 25.74 -4.08 -20.74
CA ASP A 57 26.76 -3.66 -19.79
C ASP A 57 26.55 -4.34 -18.41
N PRO A 58 27.56 -5.03 -17.83
CA PRO A 58 27.41 -5.75 -16.57
C PRO A 58 27.08 -4.89 -15.34
N ASP A 59 27.59 -3.67 -15.28
CA ASP A 59 27.32 -2.75 -14.17
C ASP A 59 25.87 -2.25 -14.24
N THR A 60 25.40 -1.92 -15.45
CA THR A 60 23.99 -1.61 -15.72
C THR A 60 23.09 -2.80 -15.37
N ALA A 61 23.47 -4.03 -15.74
CA ALA A 61 22.71 -5.23 -15.40
C ALA A 61 22.56 -5.43 -13.89
N THR A 62 23.64 -5.23 -13.14
CA THR A 62 23.65 -5.29 -11.67
C THR A 62 22.71 -4.25 -11.07
N ALA A 63 22.77 -3.01 -11.55
CA ALA A 63 21.93 -1.92 -11.08
C ALA A 63 20.44 -2.16 -11.41
N VAL A 64 20.12 -2.65 -12.61
CA VAL A 64 18.75 -3.04 -12.99
C VAL A 64 18.20 -4.14 -12.09
N ALA A 65 19.01 -5.16 -11.77
CA ALA A 65 18.61 -6.22 -10.84
C ALA A 65 18.34 -5.67 -9.42
N ALA A 66 19.19 -4.76 -8.93
CA ALA A 66 18.97 -4.10 -7.64
C ALA A 66 17.69 -3.24 -7.64
N ALA A 67 17.44 -2.50 -8.72
CA ALA A 67 16.21 -1.72 -8.88
C ALA A 67 14.96 -2.61 -8.87
N GLN A 68 14.99 -3.75 -9.56
CA GLN A 68 13.90 -4.73 -9.55
C GLN A 68 13.68 -5.35 -8.16
N ALA A 69 14.76 -5.59 -7.41
CA ALA A 69 14.67 -6.08 -6.04
C ALA A 69 14.01 -5.05 -5.11
N GLY A 70 14.35 -3.76 -5.24
CA GLY A 70 13.69 -2.67 -4.51
C GLY A 70 12.20 -2.57 -4.82
N LEU A 71 11.81 -2.63 -6.09
CA LEU A 71 10.40 -2.63 -6.51
C LEU A 71 9.64 -3.85 -5.96
N LYS A 72 10.27 -5.01 -5.95
CA LYS A 72 9.69 -6.22 -5.38
C LYS A 72 9.47 -6.07 -3.86
N ALA A 73 10.44 -5.54 -3.14
CA ALA A 73 10.32 -5.29 -1.70
C ALA A 73 9.21 -4.29 -1.38
N ALA A 74 9.09 -3.21 -2.16
CA ALA A 74 7.98 -2.27 -2.05
C ALA A 74 6.63 -2.95 -2.32
N GLY A 75 6.53 -3.75 -3.39
CA GLY A 75 5.33 -4.49 -3.74
C GLY A 75 4.91 -5.52 -2.69
N ASP A 76 5.87 -6.24 -2.09
CA ASP A 76 5.58 -7.19 -1.01
C ASP A 76 5.12 -6.46 0.27
N SER A 77 5.67 -5.29 0.56
CA SER A 77 5.20 -4.44 1.66
C SER A 77 3.77 -3.92 1.43
N ILE A 78 3.42 -3.55 0.19
CA ILE A 78 2.03 -3.20 -0.19
C ILE A 78 1.10 -4.39 0.02
N LYS A 79 1.52 -5.62 -0.30
CA LYS A 79 0.71 -6.82 -0.04
C LYS A 79 0.45 -7.02 1.45
N ASN A 80 1.45 -6.79 2.30
CA ASN A 80 1.30 -6.88 3.75
C ASN A 80 0.31 -5.83 4.28
N ILE A 81 0.37 -4.59 3.76
CA ILE A 81 -0.62 -3.54 4.05
C ILE A 81 -2.02 -4.01 3.63
N ALA A 82 -2.16 -4.50 2.40
CA ALA A 82 -3.46 -4.96 1.88
C ALA A 82 -4.05 -6.10 2.73
N LEU A 83 -3.22 -7.07 3.14
CA LEU A 83 -3.64 -8.17 4.01
C LEU A 83 -4.14 -7.68 5.38
N ALA A 84 -3.41 -6.77 6.02
CA ALA A 84 -3.83 -6.16 7.28
C ALA A 84 -5.19 -5.46 7.13
N LEU A 85 -5.36 -4.65 6.08
CA LEU A 85 -6.61 -3.93 5.83
C LEU A 85 -7.81 -4.87 5.57
N VAL A 86 -7.61 -5.96 4.82
CA VAL A 86 -8.67 -6.97 4.57
C VAL A 86 -9.07 -7.70 5.85
N THR A 87 -8.14 -7.84 6.80
CA THR A 87 -8.40 -8.43 8.12
C THR A 87 -8.88 -7.42 9.16
N GLY A 88 -9.13 -6.16 8.76
CA GLY A 88 -9.60 -5.09 9.64
C GLY A 88 -8.53 -4.52 10.57
N GLN A 89 -7.26 -4.87 10.36
CA GLN A 89 -6.13 -4.30 11.08
C GLN A 89 -5.65 -3.00 10.44
N PRO A 90 -5.08 -2.07 11.22
CA PRO A 90 -4.43 -0.90 10.65
C PRO A 90 -3.24 -1.31 9.78
N ALA A 91 -2.94 -0.49 8.76
CA ALA A 91 -1.74 -0.64 7.94
C ALA A 91 -0.48 -0.68 8.84
N PRO A 92 0.29 -1.79 8.85
CA PRO A 92 1.44 -1.96 9.73
C PRO A 92 2.53 -0.91 9.46
N ALA A 93 3.14 -0.39 10.52
CA ALA A 93 4.14 0.68 10.41
C ALA A 93 5.41 0.22 9.68
N ASP A 94 5.86 -1.00 9.95
CA ASP A 94 6.96 -1.68 9.28
C ASP A 94 6.69 -1.86 7.78
N ALA A 95 5.48 -2.26 7.40
CA ALA A 95 5.10 -2.39 6.00
C ALA A 95 5.08 -1.03 5.28
N ARG A 96 4.60 0.05 5.92
CA ARG A 96 4.69 1.41 5.35
C ARG A 96 6.15 1.83 5.14
N THR A 97 7.02 1.59 6.12
CA THR A 97 8.46 1.83 6.00
C THR A 97 9.08 0.99 4.88
N GLY A 98 8.67 -0.27 4.73
CA GLY A 98 9.14 -1.17 3.67
C GLY A 98 8.78 -0.69 2.26
N VAL A 99 7.60 -0.06 2.08
CA VAL A 99 7.26 0.59 0.81
C VAL A 99 8.24 1.73 0.49
N SER A 100 8.42 2.65 1.44
CA SER A 100 9.33 3.80 1.27
C SER A 100 10.77 3.35 1.01
N GLN A 101 11.25 2.36 1.77
CA GLN A 101 12.59 1.82 1.61
C GLN A 101 12.78 1.19 0.23
N GLY A 102 11.88 0.31 -0.21
CA GLY A 102 12.00 -0.33 -1.53
C GLY A 102 11.98 0.66 -2.70
N LEU A 103 11.19 1.72 -2.61
CA LEU A 103 11.19 2.80 -3.61
C LEU A 103 12.50 3.59 -3.61
N ASN A 104 13.07 3.88 -2.43
CA ASN A 104 14.36 4.55 -2.31
C ASN A 104 15.54 3.68 -2.77
N ASP A 105 15.50 2.38 -2.50
CA ASP A 105 16.49 1.42 -3.00
C ASP A 105 16.43 1.35 -4.54
N THR A 106 15.22 1.34 -5.09
CA THR A 106 15.01 1.41 -6.55
C THR A 106 15.64 2.67 -7.14
N ARG A 107 15.38 3.83 -6.53
CA ARG A 107 15.93 5.12 -6.96
C ARG A 107 17.45 5.11 -6.91
N SER A 108 18.01 4.70 -5.78
CA SER A 108 19.46 4.67 -5.57
C SER A 108 20.16 3.77 -6.59
N ALA A 109 19.54 2.63 -6.93
CA ALA A 109 20.07 1.74 -7.96
C ALA A 109 20.03 2.37 -9.36
N LEU A 110 18.93 3.05 -9.73
CA LEU A 110 18.82 3.76 -11.01
C LEU A 110 19.80 4.93 -11.11
N ASP A 111 19.96 5.71 -10.04
CA ASP A 111 20.89 6.83 -9.97
C ASP A 111 22.36 6.39 -10.07
N GLY A 112 22.65 5.12 -9.73
CA GLY A 112 23.96 4.51 -9.89
C GLY A 112 24.33 4.12 -11.32
N ILE A 113 23.37 4.13 -12.26
CA ILE A 113 23.65 3.81 -13.66
C ILE A 113 24.30 5.01 -14.34
N THR A 114 25.59 4.88 -14.65
CA THR A 114 26.39 5.94 -15.31
C THR A 114 26.57 5.74 -16.81
N ASN A 115 26.09 4.61 -17.34
CA ASN A 115 26.19 4.27 -18.75
C ASN A 115 25.31 5.20 -19.61
N THR A 116 25.94 6.08 -20.39
CA THR A 116 25.25 7.08 -21.21
C THR A 116 24.46 6.47 -22.37
N ALA A 117 24.75 5.25 -22.79
CA ALA A 117 24.02 4.58 -23.86
C ALA A 117 22.57 4.24 -23.49
N VAL A 118 22.27 4.17 -22.19
CA VAL A 118 20.93 3.86 -21.66
C VAL A 118 20.28 5.04 -20.94
N ALA A 119 20.86 6.24 -21.03
CA ALA A 119 20.44 7.41 -20.26
C ALA A 119 18.94 7.74 -20.42
N ASP A 120 18.40 7.66 -21.64
CA ASP A 120 16.98 7.92 -21.90
C ASP A 120 16.06 6.89 -21.22
N SER A 121 16.45 5.62 -21.24
CA SER A 121 15.70 4.54 -20.56
C SER A 121 15.76 4.68 -19.04
N VAL A 122 16.91 5.07 -18.49
CA VAL A 122 17.08 5.36 -17.06
C VAL A 122 16.20 6.54 -16.65
N ALA A 123 16.22 7.65 -17.41
CA ALA A 123 15.40 8.82 -17.16
C ALA A 123 13.89 8.51 -17.23
N ALA A 124 13.48 7.66 -18.19
CA ALA A 124 12.10 7.18 -18.27
C ALA A 124 11.71 6.35 -17.04
N ALA A 125 12.59 5.44 -16.58
CA ALA A 125 12.36 4.65 -15.38
C ALA A 125 12.27 5.53 -14.11
N GLN A 126 13.16 6.50 -13.94
CA GLN A 126 13.14 7.48 -12.85
C GLN A 126 11.85 8.30 -12.84
N THR A 127 11.37 8.72 -14.02
CA THR A 127 10.10 9.46 -14.14
C THR A 127 8.92 8.62 -13.66
N LYS A 128 8.86 7.33 -14.03
CA LYS A 128 7.81 6.41 -13.56
C LYS A 128 7.91 6.15 -12.07
N LEU A 129 9.13 6.00 -11.56
CA LEU A 129 9.39 5.81 -10.14
C LEU A 129 8.92 7.04 -9.33
N GLN A 130 9.23 8.25 -9.80
CA GLN A 130 8.78 9.47 -9.13
C GLN A 130 7.26 9.58 -9.10
N ALA A 131 6.58 9.26 -10.20
CA ALA A 131 5.11 9.22 -10.21
C ALA A 131 4.55 8.20 -9.19
N ALA A 132 5.18 7.03 -9.06
CA ALA A 132 4.77 6.04 -8.07
C ALA A 132 5.02 6.50 -6.61
N ILE A 133 6.10 7.25 -6.37
CA ILE A 133 6.38 7.89 -5.08
C ILE A 133 5.30 8.94 -4.77
N ASP A 134 4.93 9.77 -5.75
CA ASP A 134 3.90 10.80 -5.60
C ASP A 134 2.53 10.17 -5.32
N ASP A 135 2.17 9.09 -6.01
CA ASP A 135 0.96 8.31 -5.74
C ASP A 135 0.99 7.71 -4.31
N GLY A 136 2.14 7.25 -3.84
CA GLY A 136 2.31 6.80 -2.46
C GLY A 136 2.10 7.91 -1.42
N ASN A 137 2.57 9.12 -1.71
CA ASN A 137 2.32 10.28 -0.86
C ASN A 137 0.85 10.69 -0.86
N ALA A 138 0.15 10.56 -2.00
CA ALA A 138 -1.29 10.80 -2.09
C ALA A 138 -2.09 9.82 -1.22
N VAL A 139 -1.68 8.54 -1.16
CA VAL A 139 -2.28 7.58 -0.21
C VAL A 139 -2.16 8.09 1.23
N ILE A 140 -1.01 8.63 1.62
CA ILE A 140 -0.82 9.15 2.98
C ILE A 140 -1.72 10.36 3.26
N SER A 141 -1.91 11.25 2.29
CA SER A 141 -2.75 12.44 2.48
C SER A 141 -4.25 12.12 2.48
N ASP A 142 -4.68 11.18 1.64
CA ASP A 142 -6.10 10.98 1.29
C ASP A 142 -6.72 9.78 2.01
N CYS A 143 -5.91 8.83 2.49
CA CYS A 143 -6.36 7.69 3.30
C CYS A 143 -6.20 7.96 4.79
N LYS A 144 -7.17 8.68 5.37
CA LYS A 144 -7.31 8.87 6.82
C LYS A 144 -8.29 7.87 7.43
#